data_AF-A0A936KWY2-F1
#
_entry.id   AF-A0A936KWY2-F1
#
_cell.length_a   1.000
_cell.length_b   1.000
_cell.length_c   1.000
_cell.angle_alpha   90.00
_cell.angle_beta   90.00
_cell.angle_gamma   90.00
#
_symmetry.space_group_name_H-M   'P 1'
#
loop_
_entity.id
_entity.type
_entity.pdbx_description
1 polymer ?
#
loop_
_entity_poly.entity_id
_entity_poly.type
_entity_poly.pdbx_seq_one_letter_code
_entity_poly.pdbx_strand_id
1 'polypeptide(L)' 'MGTVIEIFVVMLVVGAGAFAPLGYFIYKFGQKNSQPFGETEPHGDSPSFVNELVEKVIALVKSKTSGSKSKS' A
#
# COMPACT_ATOMS: atom_id res chain seq x y z
N MET A 1 20.91 23.12 -13.72
CA MET A 1 19.78 23.13 -12.76
C MET A 1 18.87 21.91 -12.89
N GLY A 2 18.45 21.48 -14.09
CA GLY A 2 17.54 20.33 -14.26
C GLY A 2 18.03 18.98 -13.70
N THR A 3 19.31 18.65 -13.90
CA THR A 3 19.90 17.38 -13.41
C THR A 3 19.86 17.23 -11.89
N VAL A 4 20.02 18.34 -11.15
CA VAL A 4 19.98 18.32 -9.67
C VAL A 4 18.54 18.12 -9.17
N ILE A 5 17.57 18.74 -9.84
CA ILE A 5 16.15 18.61 -9.51
C ILE A 5 15.68 17.18 -9.76
N GLU A 6 16.09 16.56 -10.87
CA GLU A 6 15.75 15.18 -11.19
C GLU A 6 16.29 14.20 -10.15
N ILE A 7 17.57 14.32 -9.77
CA ILE A 7 18.19 13.50 -8.73
C ILE A 7 17.49 13.67 -7.38
N PHE A 8 17.14 14.91 -7.02
CA PHE A 8 16.41 15.21 -5.78
C PHE A 8 15.03 14.55 -5.75
N VAL A 9 14.29 14.58 -6.86
CA VAL A 9 12.98 13.95 -6.97
C VAL A 9 13.09 12.43 -6.89
N VAL A 10 14.07 11.82 -7.56
CA VAL A 10 14.31 10.37 -7.48
C VAL A 10 14.64 9.95 -6.05
N MET A 11 15.51 10.68 -5.36
CA MET A 11 15.84 10.42 -3.95
C MET A 11 14.61 10.54 -3.04
N LEU A 12 13.74 11.52 -3.26
CA LEU A 12 12.49 11.63 -2.50
C LEU A 12 11.56 10.44 -2.73
N VAL A 13 11.40 9.99 -3.97
CA VAL A 13 10.55 8.83 -4.30
C VAL A 13 11.11 7.55 -3.67
N VAL A 14 12.42 7.33 -3.78
CA VAL A 14 13.08 6.15 -3.18
C VAL A 14 13.02 6.21 -1.65
N GLY A 15 13.26 7.38 -1.06
CA GLY A 15 13.14 7.58 0.38
C GLY A 15 11.73 7.33 0.88
N ALA A 16 10.73 7.95 0.26
CA ALA A 16 9.32 7.73 0.61
C ALA A 16 8.92 6.25 0.49
N GLY A 17 9.39 5.57 -0.57
CA GLY A 17 9.16 4.13 -0.75
C GLY A 17 9.82 3.27 0.34
N ALA A 18 11.05 3.58 0.73
CA ALA A 18 11.76 2.87 1.79
C ALA A 18 11.12 3.08 3.18
N PHE A 19 10.56 4.26 3.43
CA PHE A 19 9.88 4.57 4.71
C PHE A 19 8.39 4.21 4.71
N ALA A 20 7.79 3.85 3.57
CA ALA A 20 6.38 3.48 3.50
C ALA A 20 6.01 2.26 4.38
N PRO A 21 6.81 1.17 4.44
CA PRO A 21 6.54 0.07 5.38
C PRO A 21 6.59 0.50 6.84
N LEU A 22 7.51 1.41 7.21
CA LEU A 22 7.64 1.94 8.57
C LEU A 22 6.45 2.83 8.94
N GLY A 23 6.02 3.72 8.04
CA GLY A 23 4.85 4.55 8.23
C GLY A 23 3.57 3.73 8.37
N TYR A 24 3.41 2.69 7.54
CA TYR A 24 2.31 1.73 7.64
C TYR A 24 2.33 0.97 8.96
N PHE A 25 3.50 0.54 9.42
CA PHE A 25 3.66 -0.14 10.71
C PHE A 25 3.22 0.76 11.87
N ILE A 26 3.70 2.01 11.92
CA ILE A 26 3.33 2.97 12.97
C ILE A 26 1.83 3.28 12.92
N TYR A 27 1.25 3.50 11.75
CA TYR A 27 -0.18 3.75 11.60
C TYR A 27 -1.04 2.55 12.03
N LYS A 28 -0.61 1.34 11.70
CA LYS A 28 -1.33 0.10 12.01
C LYS A 28 -1.23 -0.25 13.49
N PHE A 29 -0.06 -0.07 14.09
CA PHE A 29 0.25 -0.51 15.47
C PHE A 29 0.20 0.60 16.52
N GLY A 30 -0.03 1.84 16.11
CA GLY A 30 -0.30 2.97 17.01
C GLY A 30 -1.78 3.15 17.38
N GLN A 31 -2.69 2.38 16.77
CA GLN A 31 -4.12 2.43 17.10
C GLN A 31 -4.37 1.68 18.42
N LYS A 32 -5.20 2.24 19.31
CA LYS A 32 -5.39 1.81 20.71
C LYS A 32 -5.82 0.33 20.92
N ASN A 33 -6.09 -0.44 19.86
CA ASN A 33 -6.47 -1.86 19.88
C ASN A 33 -5.66 -2.72 18.89
N SER A 34 -4.50 -2.25 18.41
CA SER A 34 -3.67 -3.04 17.50
C SER A 34 -2.86 -4.08 18.28
N GLN A 35 -3.34 -5.32 18.31
CA GLN A 35 -2.54 -6.46 18.74
C GLN A 35 -1.29 -6.55 17.83
N PRO A 36 -0.06 -6.28 18.33
CA PRO A 36 1.16 -6.22 17.51
C PRO A 36 1.48 -7.54 16.81
N PHE A 37 1.06 -8.60 17.48
CA PHE A 37 0.91 -9.96 17.02
C PHE A 37 -0.54 -10.27 17.38
N GLY A 38 -1.41 -10.55 16.42
CA GLY A 38 -2.80 -10.94 16.72
C GLY A 38 -2.86 -12.13 17.67
N GLU A 39 -4.06 -12.52 18.12
CA GLU A 39 -4.31 -13.84 18.73
C GLU A 39 -3.47 -14.88 17.98
N THR A 40 -2.51 -15.52 18.65
CA THR A 40 -1.49 -16.40 18.05
C THR A 40 -2.05 -17.72 17.50
N GLU A 41 -3.33 -17.77 17.15
CA GLU A 41 -4.05 -18.97 16.72
C GLU A 41 -4.65 -18.76 15.32
N PRO A 42 -4.30 -19.60 14.34
CA PRO A 42 -4.71 -19.43 12.94
C PRO A 42 -6.18 -19.83 12.76
N HIS A 43 -7.08 -18.86 12.82
CA HIS A 43 -8.45 -19.02 12.32
C HIS A 43 -8.53 -18.46 10.91
N GLY A 44 -8.53 -19.38 9.94
CA GLY A 44 -8.31 -19.19 8.52
C GLY A 44 -9.33 -18.37 7.73
N ASP A 45 -10.13 -17.50 8.37
CA ASP A 45 -11.17 -16.69 7.72
C ASP A 45 -11.30 -15.28 8.31
N SER A 46 -10.23 -14.71 8.86
CA SER A 46 -10.26 -13.34 9.36
C SER A 46 -10.01 -12.34 8.21
N PRO A 47 -10.96 -11.43 7.89
CA PRO A 47 -10.79 -10.45 6.83
C PRO A 47 -9.63 -9.53 7.19
N SER A 48 -8.48 -9.73 6.55
CA SER A 48 -7.33 -8.87 6.78
C SER A 48 -7.53 -7.57 6.01
N PHE A 49 -7.43 -6.43 6.70
CA PHE A 49 -7.46 -5.09 6.09
C PHE A 49 -6.45 -4.96 4.93
N VAL A 50 -5.35 -5.72 4.98
CA VAL A 50 -4.38 -5.82 3.89
C VAL A 50 -4.98 -6.49 2.65
N ASN A 51 -5.70 -7.61 2.79
CA ASN A 51 -6.38 -8.25 1.66
C ASN A 51 -7.38 -7.30 1.00
N GLU A 52 -8.20 -6.60 1.79
CA GLU A 52 -9.19 -5.67 1.25
C GLU A 52 -8.54 -4.48 0.52
N LEU A 53 -7.44 -3.93 1.04
CA LEU A 53 -6.69 -2.89 0.34
C LEU A 53 -6.05 -3.40 -0.95
N VAL A 54 -5.44 -4.58 -0.92
CA VAL A 54 -4.82 -5.18 -2.09
C VAL A 54 -5.88 -5.48 -3.16
N GLU A 55 -7.01 -6.07 -2.78
CA GLU A 55 -8.14 -6.29 -3.68
C GLU A 55 -8.67 -4.98 -4.26
N LYS A 56 -8.80 -3.92 -3.46
CA LYS A 56 -9.29 -2.61 -3.93
C LYS A 56 -8.30 -1.92 -4.86
N VAL A 57 -7.00 -2.00 -4.57
CA VAL A 57 -5.95 -1.48 -5.45
C VAL A 57 -5.91 -2.26 -6.76
N ILE A 58 -5.96 -3.59 -6.71
CA ILE A 58 -6.00 -4.44 -7.91
C ILE A 58 -7.26 -4.16 -8.72
N ALA A 59 -8.43 -4.02 -8.09
CA ALA A 59 -9.68 -3.70 -8.76
C ALA A 59 -9.65 -2.32 -9.43
N LEU A 60 -9.02 -1.33 -8.80
CA LEU A 60 -8.87 0.03 -9.32
C LEU A 60 -7.88 0.08 -10.49
N VAL A 61 -6.79 -0.68 -10.43
CA VAL A 61 -5.86 -0.84 -11.55
C VAL A 61 -6.55 -1.58 -12.71
N LYS A 62 -7.24 -2.69 -12.42
CA LYS A 62 -7.96 -3.48 -13.42
C LYS A 62 -9.09 -2.71 -14.09
N SER A 63 -9.85 -1.88 -13.37
CA SER A 63 -10.88 -1.02 -13.96
C SER A 63 -10.29 0.06 -14.88
N LYS A 64 -9.15 0.64 -14.48
CA LYS A 64 -8.44 1.65 -15.28
C LYS A 64 -7.77 1.07 -16.53
N THR A 65 -7.30 -0.18 -16.47
CA THR A 65 -6.69 -0.87 -17.64
C THR A 65 -7.73 -1.50 -18.56
N SER A 66 -8.86 -1.99 -18.03
CA SER A 66 -9.94 -2.61 -18.84
C SER A 66 -10.91 -1.61 -19.47
N GLY A 67 -11.01 -0.37 -18.96
CA GLY A 67 -11.78 0.72 -19.57
C GLY A 67 -11.34 1.15 -20.98
N SER A 68 -10.22 0.61 -21.50
CA SER A 68 -9.72 0.90 -22.85
C SER A 68 -10.22 -0.07 -23.94
N LYS A 69 -11.01 -1.11 -23.61
CA LYS A 69 -11.43 -2.16 -24.57
C LYS A 69 -12.95 -2.36 -24.71
N SER A 70 -13.76 -1.32 -24.48
CA SER A 70 -15.20 -1.36 -24.82
C SER A 70 -15.62 -0.10 -25.57
N LYS A 71 -14.98 0.13 -26.72
CA LYS A 71 -15.52 0.97 -27.78
C LYS A 71 -14.87 0.59 -29.12
N SER A 72 -15.27 -0.56 -29.64
CA SER A 72 -15.28 -0.87 -31.07
C SER A 72 -16.26 -1.99 -31.34
#